data_AF-A0A924E1Y4-F1
#
_entry.id   AF-A0A924E1Y4-F1
#
_cell.length_a   1.000
_cell.length_b   1.000
_cell.length_c   1.000
_cell.angle_alpha   90.00
_cell.angle_beta   90.00
_cell.angle_gamma   90.00
#
_symmetry.space_group_name_H-M   'P 1'
#
loop_
_entity.id
_entity.type
_entity.pdbx_description
1 polymer ?
#
loop_
_entity_poly.entity_id
_entity_poly.type
_entity_poly.pdbx_seq_one_letter_code
_entity_poly.pdbx_strand_id
1 'polypeptide(L)'
;MAQRHVATCVGVGVSLTDLRRESAEQLWARHERARKAYRRGAWARRPGEASWLELKSLLGEQQMQDCHLCTWDCGVDRRNGINGRCGVGRQMNLTAEYLHMGEEPELVPAHTLFFTGCTMQCSFCQNWKGAFYPESGAAYPVAAMAEIVVQREAQGARCVNFVGGTPEPYLPMILELALALPAETQVPFVFNCNGTATPEALALMEGVIDLYLPDWKYGTDRCSEQHSAFPNYWQTLETFVTTAARQGDLLIRHLVMPGHLVC
;
A
#
# COMPACT_ATOMS: atom_id res chain seq x y z
N MET A 1 10.41 -13.49 -8.96
CA MET A 1 11.28 -12.43 -8.39
C MET A 1 10.35 -11.31 -7.98
N ALA A 2 10.41 -10.87 -6.72
CA ALA A 2 9.53 -9.81 -6.22
C ALA A 2 9.74 -8.51 -7.02
N GLN A 3 8.66 -7.84 -7.41
CA GLN A 3 8.71 -6.62 -8.21
C GLN A 3 9.60 -5.54 -7.57
N ARG A 4 9.59 -5.46 -6.23
CA ARG A 4 10.41 -4.50 -5.47
C ARG A 4 11.90 -4.57 -5.80
N HIS A 5 12.43 -5.77 -6.07
CA HIS A 5 13.83 -5.95 -6.43
C HIS A 5 14.12 -5.26 -7.77
N VAL A 6 13.23 -5.44 -8.76
CA VAL A 6 13.34 -4.78 -10.05
C VAL A 6 13.30 -3.26 -9.91
N ALA A 7 12.46 -2.72 -9.02
CA ALA A 7 12.42 -1.28 -8.77
C ALA A 7 13.73 -0.71 -8.20
N THR A 8 14.55 -1.52 -7.50
CA THR A 8 15.90 -1.10 -7.08
C THR A 8 16.92 -1.04 -8.24
N CYS A 9 16.64 -1.76 -9.33
CA CYS A 9 17.50 -1.84 -10.50
C CYS A 9 17.22 -0.76 -11.56
N VAL A 10 16.08 -0.05 -11.46
CA VAL A 10 15.70 1.02 -12.41
C VAL A 10 16.27 2.35 -11.93
N GLY A 11 17.13 2.98 -12.73
CA GLY A 11 17.69 4.30 -12.44
C GLY A 11 16.74 5.47 -12.76
N VAL A 12 16.89 6.58 -12.04
CA VAL A 12 16.05 7.80 -12.19
C VAL A 12 16.81 9.02 -12.74
N GLY A 13 18.06 8.83 -13.15
CA GLY A 13 18.92 9.75 -13.87
C GLY A 13 19.81 10.66 -13.03
N VAL A 14 19.66 10.67 -11.70
CA VAL A 14 20.36 11.55 -10.75
C VAL A 14 20.68 10.83 -9.44
N SER A 15 21.53 11.44 -8.61
CA SER A 15 21.83 10.94 -7.26
C SER A 15 20.66 11.14 -6.30
N LEU A 16 20.65 10.39 -5.20
CA LEU A 16 19.65 10.56 -4.13
C LEU A 16 19.72 11.96 -3.50
N THR A 17 20.92 12.53 -3.39
CA THR A 17 21.13 13.88 -2.86
C THR A 17 20.50 14.95 -3.75
N ASP A 18 20.57 14.77 -5.07
CA ASP A 18 19.97 15.70 -6.02
C ASP A 18 18.45 15.59 -6.04
N LEU A 19 17.90 14.36 -5.96
CA LEU A 19 16.44 14.15 -5.86
C LEU A 19 15.83 14.95 -4.71
N ARG A 20 16.47 14.96 -3.54
CA ARG A 20 15.96 15.67 -2.35
C ARG A 20 15.85 17.19 -2.53
N ARG A 21 16.45 17.75 -3.58
CA ARG A 21 16.42 19.19 -3.91
C ARG A 21 15.40 19.53 -5.00
N GLU A 22 14.79 18.53 -5.63
CA GLU A 22 13.83 18.71 -6.71
C GLU A 22 12.42 19.02 -6.19
N SER A 23 11.64 19.75 -7.01
CA SER A 23 10.23 19.99 -6.75
C SER A 23 9.39 18.72 -6.91
N ALA A 24 8.18 18.71 -6.35
CA ALA A 24 7.24 17.58 -6.53
C ALA A 24 6.99 17.28 -8.02
N GLU A 25 6.82 18.31 -8.86
CA GLU A 25 6.62 18.15 -10.31
C GLU A 25 7.82 17.45 -10.97
N GLN A 26 9.05 17.84 -10.61
CA GLN A 26 10.28 17.23 -11.13
C GLN A 26 10.39 15.76 -10.71
N LEU A 27 10.07 15.45 -9.45
CA LEU A 27 10.08 14.09 -8.92
C LEU A 27 9.06 13.19 -9.61
N TRP A 28 7.83 13.66 -9.80
CA TRP A 28 6.79 12.93 -10.54
C TRP A 28 7.16 12.74 -12.01
N ALA A 29 7.75 13.75 -12.66
CA ALA A 29 8.24 13.61 -14.02
C ALA A 29 9.37 12.56 -14.13
N ARG A 30 10.23 12.45 -13.12
CA ARG A 30 11.23 11.36 -13.03
C ARG A 30 10.58 10.01 -12.81
N HIS A 31 9.59 9.94 -11.92
CA HIS A 31 8.87 8.71 -11.64
C HIS A 31 8.24 8.15 -12.91
N GLU A 32 7.58 8.98 -13.71
CA GLU A 32 6.96 8.55 -14.96
C GLU A 32 7.99 8.11 -16.02
N ARG A 33 9.18 8.72 -16.06
CA ARG A 33 10.28 8.24 -16.92
C ARG A 33 10.78 6.86 -16.47
N ALA A 34 11.01 6.69 -15.16
CA ALA A 34 11.46 5.42 -14.58
C ALA A 34 10.41 4.32 -14.74
N ARG A 35 9.12 4.63 -14.55
CA ARG A 35 7.99 3.74 -14.78
C ARG A 35 7.92 3.26 -16.24
N LYS A 36 8.15 4.15 -17.21
CA LYS A 36 8.25 3.77 -18.64
C LYS A 36 9.44 2.84 -18.91
N ALA A 37 10.59 3.08 -18.27
CA ALA A 37 11.74 2.20 -18.37
C ALA A 37 11.46 0.81 -17.76
N TYR A 38 10.85 0.77 -16.57
CA TYR A 38 10.39 -0.45 -15.90
C TYR A 38 9.51 -1.31 -16.82
N ARG A 39 8.45 -0.74 -17.39
CA ARG A 39 7.51 -1.44 -18.28
C ARG A 39 8.15 -1.95 -19.58
N ARG A 40 9.23 -1.33 -20.04
CA ARG A 40 9.98 -1.74 -21.23
C ARG A 40 11.04 -2.80 -20.95
N GLY A 41 11.21 -3.23 -19.69
CA GLY A 41 12.27 -4.14 -19.29
C GLY A 41 13.65 -3.48 -19.22
N ALA A 42 13.74 -2.15 -19.27
CA ALA A 42 14.99 -1.40 -19.23
C ALA A 42 15.48 -1.19 -17.79
N TRP A 43 15.80 -2.30 -17.10
CA TRP A 43 16.18 -2.31 -15.69
C TRP A 43 17.69 -2.10 -15.53
N ALA A 44 18.13 -0.87 -15.75
CA ALA A 44 19.52 -0.49 -15.57
C ALA A 44 19.63 0.78 -14.71
N ARG A 45 20.64 0.80 -13.84
CA ARG A 45 20.97 1.92 -12.95
C ARG A 45 22.48 2.13 -12.96
N ARG A 46 22.94 3.36 -13.16
CA ARG A 46 24.38 3.67 -13.12
C ARG A 46 24.88 3.69 -11.67
N PRO A 47 26.17 3.42 -11.42
CA PRO A 47 26.76 3.60 -10.10
C PRO A 47 26.53 5.04 -9.57
N GLY A 48 26.05 5.16 -8.33
CA GLY A 48 25.74 6.44 -7.68
C GLY A 48 24.39 7.07 -8.08
N GLU A 49 23.65 6.45 -9.00
CA GLU A 49 22.30 6.88 -9.38
C GLU A 49 21.27 6.34 -8.38
N ALA A 50 20.29 7.17 -8.01
CA ALA A 50 19.16 6.72 -7.22
C ALA A 50 18.29 5.73 -8.01
N SER A 51 17.71 4.79 -7.29
CA SER A 51 16.73 3.84 -7.80
C SER A 51 15.33 4.43 -7.87
N TRP A 52 14.48 3.78 -8.66
CA TRP A 52 13.06 4.10 -8.72
C TRP A 52 12.36 3.85 -7.38
N LEU A 53 12.81 2.83 -6.61
CA LEU A 53 12.30 2.59 -5.26
C LEU A 53 12.66 3.72 -4.28
N GLU A 54 13.89 4.24 -4.34
CA GLU A 54 14.30 5.41 -3.53
C GLU A 54 13.47 6.66 -3.88
N LEU A 55 13.24 6.90 -5.18
CA LEU A 55 12.36 7.98 -5.62
C LEU A 55 10.91 7.79 -5.14
N LYS A 56 10.37 6.57 -5.19
CA LYS A 56 9.02 6.27 -4.68
C LYS A 56 8.92 6.55 -3.18
N SER A 57 9.92 6.18 -2.40
CA SER A 57 9.93 6.48 -0.95
C SER A 57 9.93 7.98 -0.68
N LEU A 58 10.70 8.78 -1.43
CA LEU A 58 10.67 10.25 -1.32
C LEU A 58 9.29 10.83 -1.68
N LEU A 59 8.66 10.33 -2.75
CA LEU A 59 7.30 10.74 -3.13
C LEU A 59 6.28 10.31 -2.06
N GLY A 60 6.45 9.14 -1.45
CA GLY A 60 5.65 8.68 -0.32
C GLY A 60 5.77 9.62 0.88
N GLU A 61 6.97 10.09 1.19
CA GLU A 61 7.17 11.11 2.23
C GLU A 61 6.50 12.44 1.88
N GLN A 62 6.47 12.85 0.61
CA GLN A 62 5.73 14.04 0.17
C GLN A 62 4.21 13.87 0.36
N GLN A 63 3.68 12.68 0.05
CA GLN A 63 2.29 12.30 0.31
C GLN A 63 1.91 12.27 1.81
N MET A 64 2.89 12.34 2.71
CA MET A 64 2.63 12.53 4.15
C MET A 64 2.49 14.00 4.54
N GLN A 65 3.00 14.93 3.73
CA GLN A 65 2.97 16.38 3.99
C GLN A 65 1.70 17.01 3.43
N ASP A 66 1.24 16.49 2.29
CA ASP A 66 0.01 16.87 1.60
C ASP A 66 -0.65 15.57 1.12
N CYS A 67 -1.60 15.06 1.91
CA CYS A 67 -2.09 13.71 1.74
C CYS A 67 -3.09 13.54 0.60
N HIS A 68 -2.69 12.75 -0.40
CA HIS A 68 -3.53 12.24 -1.47
C HIS A 68 -3.42 10.71 -1.63
N LEU A 69 -3.24 9.96 -0.53
CA LEU A 69 -3.06 8.48 -0.60
C LEU A 69 -4.35 7.71 -0.90
N CYS A 70 -5.51 8.29 -0.60
CA CYS A 70 -6.82 7.69 -0.84
C CYS A 70 -7.80 8.75 -1.36
N THR A 71 -8.90 8.32 -1.96
CA THR A 71 -9.88 9.19 -2.63
C THR A 71 -10.65 10.13 -1.69
N TRP A 72 -10.43 10.08 -0.37
CA TRP A 72 -10.83 11.16 0.53
C TRP A 72 -10.06 12.46 0.31
N ASP A 73 -8.89 12.38 -0.32
CA ASP A 73 -8.12 13.52 -0.82
C ASP A 73 -7.92 14.64 0.22
N CYS A 74 -7.59 14.26 1.46
CA CYS A 74 -7.76 15.15 2.60
C CYS A 74 -6.71 16.27 2.74
N GLY A 75 -5.58 16.21 2.01
CA GLY A 75 -4.54 17.25 2.04
C GLY A 75 -3.88 17.50 3.40
N VAL A 76 -4.02 16.58 4.37
CA VAL A 76 -3.47 16.77 5.73
C VAL A 76 -1.97 16.48 5.78
N ASP A 77 -1.25 17.23 6.64
CA ASP A 77 0.13 16.93 7.01
C ASP A 77 0.17 15.95 8.20
N ARG A 78 0.35 14.67 7.89
CA ARG A 78 0.40 13.57 8.86
C ARG A 78 1.64 13.60 9.76
N ARG A 79 2.67 14.37 9.43
CA ARG A 79 3.91 14.42 10.23
C ARG A 79 3.70 15.15 11.55
N ASN A 80 2.72 16.05 11.60
CA ASN A 80 2.44 16.89 12.76
C ASN A 80 1.28 16.36 13.62
N GLY A 81 0.90 15.09 13.46
CA GLY A 81 -0.16 14.45 14.23
C GLY A 81 -1.59 14.85 13.80
N ILE A 82 -1.73 15.55 12.66
CA ILE A 82 -3.04 15.81 12.05
C ILE A 82 -3.39 14.63 11.15
N ASN A 83 -4.42 13.89 11.54
CA ASN A 83 -4.85 12.71 10.82
C ASN A 83 -6.11 13.02 9.99
N GLY A 84 -6.18 12.43 8.80
CA GLY A 84 -7.40 12.42 8.00
C GLY A 84 -8.45 11.49 8.61
N ARG A 85 -9.55 11.25 7.88
CA ARG A 85 -10.63 10.34 8.31
C ARG A 85 -10.13 8.96 8.77
N CYS A 86 -9.04 8.47 8.17
CA CYS A 86 -8.44 7.18 8.52
C CYS A 86 -7.79 7.13 9.90
N GLY A 87 -7.47 8.28 10.52
CA GLY A 87 -6.83 8.33 11.83
C GLY A 87 -5.36 7.86 11.85
N VAL A 88 -4.74 7.65 10.68
CA VAL A 88 -3.36 7.18 10.55
C VAL A 88 -2.38 8.35 10.47
N GLY A 89 -1.32 8.31 11.28
CA GLY A 89 -0.20 9.26 11.30
C GLY A 89 1.08 8.70 10.65
N ARG A 90 2.26 9.18 11.08
CA ARG A 90 3.58 8.79 10.52
C ARG A 90 4.16 7.46 11.02
N GLN A 91 3.64 6.93 12.12
CA GLN A 91 4.12 5.68 12.72
C GLN A 91 3.42 4.47 12.08
N MET A 92 4.18 3.39 11.85
CA MET A 92 3.63 2.11 11.43
C MET A 92 2.96 1.45 12.63
N ASN A 93 1.64 1.58 12.74
CA ASN A 93 0.86 1.07 13.85
C ASN A 93 0.13 -0.22 13.45
N LEU A 94 0.30 -1.26 14.25
CA LEU A 94 -0.25 -2.59 14.01
C LEU A 94 -1.05 -3.05 15.22
N THR A 95 -2.21 -3.66 14.98
CA THR A 95 -2.94 -4.42 16.01
C THR A 95 -2.35 -5.81 16.22
N ALA A 96 -1.78 -6.38 15.18
CA ALA A 96 -1.11 -7.68 15.22
C ALA A 96 -0.16 -7.86 14.02
N GLU A 97 0.80 -8.77 14.19
CA GLU A 97 1.62 -9.33 13.12
C GLU A 97 1.84 -10.81 13.43
N TYR A 98 1.62 -11.70 12.45
CA TYR A 98 1.94 -13.12 12.57
C TYR A 98 1.89 -13.84 11.20
N LEU A 99 2.32 -15.11 11.15
CA LEU A 99 2.04 -16.02 10.03
C LEU A 99 0.57 -16.43 10.05
N HIS A 100 -0.22 -15.83 9.17
CA HIS A 100 -1.65 -16.09 9.06
C HIS A 100 -1.92 -17.29 8.16
N MET A 101 -2.66 -18.26 8.70
CA MET A 101 -3.07 -19.49 8.01
C MET A 101 -4.51 -19.42 7.47
N GLY A 102 -5.20 -18.29 7.66
CA GLY A 102 -6.60 -18.09 7.30
C GLY A 102 -6.84 -17.24 6.05
N GLU A 103 -5.79 -16.84 5.32
CA GLU A 103 -5.92 -16.19 4.01
C GLU A 103 -6.25 -17.20 2.90
N GLU A 104 -6.36 -16.72 1.66
CA GLU A 104 -6.55 -17.57 0.48
C GLU A 104 -5.44 -18.63 0.35
N PRO A 105 -5.75 -19.87 -0.10
CA PRO A 105 -4.80 -20.98 -0.14
C PRO A 105 -3.48 -20.66 -0.87
N GLU A 106 -3.55 -19.79 -1.87
CA GLU A 106 -2.41 -19.34 -2.65
C GLU A 106 -1.42 -18.48 -1.84
N LEU A 107 -1.87 -17.88 -0.73
CA LEU A 107 -1.08 -16.98 0.12
C LEU A 107 -0.54 -17.64 1.38
N VAL A 108 -1.18 -18.71 1.85
CA VAL A 108 -0.86 -19.33 3.14
C VAL A 108 0.45 -20.15 3.09
N PRO A 109 1.37 -20.01 4.08
CA PRO A 109 1.36 -19.05 5.20
C PRO A 109 1.69 -17.61 4.77
N ALA A 110 0.82 -16.65 5.11
CA ALA A 110 1.02 -15.24 4.80
C ALA A 110 1.57 -14.50 6.02
N HIS A 111 2.75 -13.87 5.93
CA HIS A 111 3.19 -12.93 6.97
C HIS A 111 2.29 -11.70 6.91
N THR A 112 1.36 -11.60 7.85
CA THR A 112 0.26 -10.63 7.76
C THR A 112 0.46 -9.50 8.76
N LEU A 113 0.55 -8.29 8.24
CA LEU A 113 0.65 -7.05 9.02
C LEU A 113 -0.75 -6.45 9.14
N PHE A 114 -1.35 -6.46 10.33
CA PHE A 114 -2.69 -5.90 10.58
C PHE A 114 -2.61 -4.44 11.06
N PHE A 115 -2.61 -3.50 10.12
CA PHE A 115 -2.60 -2.07 10.39
C PHE A 115 -3.86 -1.58 11.12
N THR A 116 -3.71 -0.42 11.76
CA THR A 116 -4.79 0.34 12.39
C THR A 116 -5.34 1.42 11.47
N GLY A 117 -6.58 1.87 11.67
CA GLY A 117 -7.15 3.00 10.92
C GLY A 117 -7.60 2.63 9.50
N CYS A 118 -8.78 3.11 9.09
CA CYS A 118 -9.38 2.73 7.81
C CYS A 118 -10.05 3.91 7.11
N THR A 119 -10.06 3.90 5.78
CA THR A 119 -10.79 4.90 4.99
C THR A 119 -12.31 4.66 4.98
N MET A 120 -12.78 3.51 5.46
CA MET A 120 -14.19 3.12 5.52
C MET A 120 -14.59 2.70 6.94
N GLN A 121 -15.86 2.88 7.28
CA GLN A 121 -16.45 2.46 8.56
C GLN A 121 -17.51 1.38 8.34
N CYS A 122 -17.08 0.19 7.90
CA CYS A 122 -17.99 -0.90 7.55
C CYS A 122 -18.71 -1.45 8.79
N SER A 123 -20.05 -1.49 8.78
CA SER A 123 -20.87 -1.99 9.91
C SER A 123 -20.68 -3.49 10.19
N PHE A 124 -20.08 -4.22 9.24
CA PHE A 124 -19.75 -5.64 9.33
C PHE A 124 -18.23 -5.90 9.48
N CYS A 125 -17.42 -4.88 9.76
CA CYS A 125 -15.97 -5.04 9.86
C CYS A 125 -15.58 -5.97 11.00
N GLN A 126 -14.91 -7.08 10.70
CA GLN A 126 -14.39 -8.01 11.71
C GLN A 126 -13.28 -7.36 12.56
N ASN A 127 -12.47 -6.49 11.94
CA ASN A 127 -11.34 -5.81 12.57
C ASN A 127 -11.68 -4.37 13.00
N TRP A 128 -12.95 -4.10 13.32
CA TRP A 128 -13.45 -2.74 13.60
C TRP A 128 -12.69 -2.02 14.72
N LYS A 129 -12.21 -2.76 15.74
CA LYS A 129 -11.44 -2.17 16.85
C LYS A 129 -10.19 -1.46 16.34
N GLY A 130 -9.35 -2.18 15.58
CA GLY A 130 -8.15 -1.61 14.97
C GLY A 130 -8.46 -0.59 13.88
N ALA A 131 -9.51 -0.84 13.08
CA ALA A 131 -9.88 0.01 11.97
C ALA A 131 -10.44 1.37 12.40
N PHE A 132 -11.19 1.44 13.50
CA PHE A 132 -11.93 2.65 13.93
C PHE A 132 -11.31 3.34 15.14
N TYR A 133 -10.46 2.63 15.91
CA TYR A 133 -9.73 3.14 17.06
C TYR A 133 -8.23 2.94 16.82
N PRO A 134 -7.61 3.79 15.99
CA PRO A 134 -6.24 3.59 15.54
C PRO A 134 -5.20 3.62 16.67
N GLU A 135 -5.54 4.21 17.81
CA GLU A 135 -4.76 4.20 19.05
C GLU A 135 -4.68 2.81 19.72
N SER A 136 -5.48 1.84 19.28
CA SER A 136 -5.49 0.48 19.84
C SER A 136 -4.31 -0.39 19.41
N GLY A 137 -3.54 0.05 18.40
CA GLY A 137 -2.35 -0.66 17.93
C GLY A 137 -1.06 -0.25 18.65
N ALA A 138 0.01 -0.98 18.37
CA ALA A 138 1.36 -0.66 18.80
C ALA A 138 2.18 -0.10 17.63
N ALA A 139 3.04 0.88 17.94
CA ALA A 139 3.95 1.48 16.96
C ALA A 139 5.18 0.61 16.75
N TYR A 140 5.53 0.38 15.49
CA TYR A 140 6.73 -0.35 15.07
C TYR A 140 7.65 0.58 14.25
N PRO A 141 8.94 0.66 14.60
CA PRO A 141 9.94 1.21 13.69
C PRO A 141 10.01 0.37 12.41
N VAL A 142 10.08 1.04 11.25
CA VAL A 142 10.18 0.34 9.94
C VAL A 142 11.37 -0.61 9.90
N ALA A 143 12.52 -0.22 10.47
CA ALA A 143 13.71 -1.07 10.52
C ALA A 143 13.47 -2.37 11.32
N ALA A 144 12.79 -2.28 12.46
CA ALA A 144 12.42 -3.47 13.25
C ALA A 144 11.42 -4.35 12.48
N MET A 145 10.48 -3.76 11.74
CA MET A 145 9.58 -4.52 10.89
C MET A 145 10.30 -5.23 9.73
N ALA A 146 11.35 -4.63 9.17
CA ALA A 146 12.17 -5.29 8.15
C ALA A 146 12.85 -6.56 8.69
N GLU A 147 13.38 -6.52 9.92
CA GLU A 147 13.94 -7.69 10.59
C GLU A 147 12.89 -8.78 10.82
N ILE A 148 11.68 -8.39 11.25
CA ILE A 148 10.55 -9.32 11.43
C ILE A 148 10.15 -9.97 10.10
N VAL A 149 10.07 -9.22 9.00
CA VAL A 149 9.78 -9.76 7.67
C VAL A 149 10.81 -10.82 7.27
N VAL A 150 12.10 -10.55 7.44
CA VAL A 150 13.18 -11.52 7.15
C VAL A 150 13.03 -12.78 8.01
N GLN A 151 12.71 -12.61 9.30
CA GLN A 151 12.47 -13.72 10.20
C GLN A 151 11.27 -14.58 9.75
N ARG A 152 10.18 -13.95 9.31
CA ARG A 152 8.96 -14.64 8.88
C ARG A 152 9.16 -15.37 7.55
N GLU A 153 9.93 -14.78 6.62
CA GLU A 153 10.38 -15.48 5.41
C GLU A 153 11.17 -16.74 5.76
N ALA A 154 12.12 -16.66 6.69
CA ALA A 154 12.89 -17.82 7.16
C ALA A 154 12.02 -18.88 7.87
N GLN A 155 10.85 -18.48 8.41
CA GLN A 155 9.86 -19.37 9.01
C GLN A 155 8.87 -19.96 7.98
N GLY A 156 9.02 -19.63 6.69
CA GLY A 156 8.20 -20.18 5.61
C GLY A 156 7.05 -19.28 5.15
N ALA A 157 7.05 -17.98 5.49
CA ALA A 157 6.12 -17.03 4.89
C ALA A 157 6.25 -17.04 3.36
N ARG A 158 5.12 -17.13 2.67
CA ARG A 158 5.07 -17.12 1.20
C ARG A 158 4.86 -15.73 0.63
N CYS A 159 4.44 -14.78 1.46
CA CYS A 159 4.26 -13.37 1.10
C CYS A 159 4.25 -12.50 2.37
N VAL A 160 4.39 -11.19 2.17
CA VAL A 160 4.01 -10.17 3.15
C VAL A 160 2.66 -9.61 2.75
N ASN A 161 1.64 -9.80 3.58
CA ASN A 161 0.28 -9.36 3.37
C ASN A 161 0.00 -8.10 4.19
N PHE A 162 -0.14 -6.97 3.51
CA PHE A 162 -0.51 -5.70 4.10
C PHE A 162 -2.03 -5.61 4.21
N VAL A 163 -2.55 -5.67 5.43
CA VAL A 163 -4.00 -5.68 5.72
C VAL A 163 -4.28 -4.92 7.03
N GLY A 164 -5.52 -4.89 7.50
CA GLY A 164 -5.90 -4.28 8.78
C GLY A 164 -6.21 -2.79 8.61
N GLY A 165 -7.38 -2.38 9.11
CA GLY A 165 -8.00 -1.17 8.58
C GLY A 165 -8.03 -1.21 7.05
N THR A 166 -7.33 -0.29 6.40
CA THR A 166 -6.92 -0.44 4.99
C THR A 166 -5.47 0.04 4.82
N PRO A 167 -4.63 -0.59 3.96
CA PRO A 167 -3.19 -0.31 3.90
C PRO A 167 -2.81 0.97 3.13
N GLU A 168 -3.72 1.62 2.40
CA GLU A 168 -3.46 2.84 1.62
C GLU A 168 -2.79 3.96 2.41
N PRO A 169 -3.23 4.32 3.64
CA PRO A 169 -2.57 5.34 4.44
C PRO A 169 -1.14 4.97 4.87
N TYR A 170 -0.79 3.68 4.85
CA TYR A 170 0.53 3.16 5.22
C TYR A 170 1.47 3.01 4.02
N LEU A 171 1.02 3.32 2.80
CA LEU A 171 1.85 3.19 1.60
C LEU A 171 3.25 3.81 1.75
N PRO A 172 3.42 5.03 2.32
CA PRO A 172 4.76 5.58 2.55
C PRO A 172 5.64 4.69 3.43
N MET A 173 5.09 4.14 4.52
CA MET A 173 5.81 3.23 5.41
C MET A 173 6.08 1.87 4.76
N ILE A 174 5.20 1.39 3.87
CA ILE A 174 5.40 0.19 3.07
C ILE A 174 6.55 0.39 2.07
N LEU A 175 6.68 1.57 1.47
CA LEU A 175 7.80 1.91 0.59
C LEU A 175 9.13 2.00 1.37
N GLU A 176 9.11 2.60 2.56
CA GLU A 176 10.27 2.61 3.46
C GLU A 176 10.66 1.17 3.87
N LEU A 177 9.68 0.31 4.18
CA LEU A 177 9.91 -1.11 4.47
C LEU A 177 10.52 -1.82 3.27
N ALA A 178 10.00 -1.60 2.07
CA ALA A 178 10.52 -2.19 0.84
C ALA A 178 12.01 -1.84 0.62
N LEU A 179 12.43 -0.62 0.96
CA LEU A 179 13.82 -0.17 0.93
C LEU A 179 14.69 -0.76 2.04
N ALA A 180 14.13 -0.91 3.24
CA ALA A 180 14.87 -1.39 4.41
C ALA A 180 15.17 -2.90 4.35
N LEU A 181 14.39 -3.65 3.56
CA LEU A 181 14.57 -5.08 3.40
C LEU A 181 15.83 -5.45 2.59
N PRO A 182 16.58 -6.48 3.00
CA PRO A 182 17.72 -7.00 2.25
C PRO A 182 17.37 -7.38 0.81
N ALA A 183 18.39 -7.37 -0.06
CA ALA A 183 18.24 -7.74 -1.46
C ALA A 183 17.87 -9.23 -1.64
N GLU A 184 18.25 -10.05 -0.67
CA GLU A 184 18.03 -11.49 -0.63
C GLU A 184 16.58 -11.85 -0.26
N THR A 185 15.84 -10.94 0.38
CA THR A 185 14.43 -11.19 0.71
C THR A 185 13.57 -11.23 -0.56
N GLN A 186 13.00 -12.39 -0.86
CA GLN A 186 12.27 -12.65 -2.10
C GLN A 186 10.76 -12.74 -1.93
N VAL A 187 10.24 -12.71 -0.70
CA VAL A 187 8.79 -12.75 -0.46
C VAL A 187 8.04 -11.63 -1.20
N PRO A 188 7.00 -11.97 -1.99
CA PRO A 188 6.17 -10.99 -2.68
C PRO A 188 5.29 -10.22 -1.71
N PHE A 189 4.90 -9.02 -2.12
CA PHE A 189 4.03 -8.12 -1.37
C PHE A 189 2.59 -8.23 -1.87
N VAL A 190 1.67 -8.49 -0.94
CA VAL A 190 0.22 -8.53 -1.16
C VAL A 190 -0.39 -7.28 -0.55
N PHE A 191 -1.18 -6.55 -1.33
CA PHE A 191 -1.89 -5.34 -0.89
C PHE A 191 -3.37 -5.65 -0.72
N ASN A 192 -3.76 -6.03 0.50
CA ASN A 192 -5.12 -6.44 0.85
C ASN A 192 -5.92 -5.23 1.37
N CYS A 193 -6.80 -4.69 0.54
CA CYS A 193 -7.32 -3.35 0.71
C CYS A 193 -8.81 -3.21 0.40
N ASN A 194 -9.37 -2.03 0.66
CA ASN A 194 -10.74 -1.70 0.27
C ASN A 194 -10.84 -0.96 -1.09
N GLY A 195 -9.71 -0.76 -1.78
CA GLY A 195 -9.66 -0.23 -3.14
C GLY A 195 -9.77 1.29 -3.23
N THR A 196 -9.40 2.01 -2.17
CA THR A 196 -9.60 3.48 -2.09
C THR A 196 -8.38 4.28 -2.51
N ALA A 197 -7.32 3.61 -3.00
CA ALA A 197 -6.10 4.27 -3.43
C ALA A 197 -6.34 5.24 -4.59
N THR A 198 -5.71 6.42 -4.55
CA THR A 198 -5.70 7.37 -5.67
C THR A 198 -4.84 6.85 -6.83
N PRO A 199 -5.00 7.42 -8.05
CA PRO A 199 -4.10 7.14 -9.17
C PRO A 199 -2.61 7.34 -8.83
N GLU A 200 -2.29 8.37 -8.06
CA GLU A 200 -0.95 8.69 -7.58
C GLU A 200 -0.43 7.59 -6.64
N ALA A 201 -1.24 7.17 -5.67
CA ALA A 201 -0.88 6.07 -4.78
C ALA A 201 -0.66 4.76 -5.54
N LEU A 202 -1.53 4.43 -6.50
CA LEU A 202 -1.37 3.27 -7.38
C LEU A 202 -0.09 3.36 -8.23
N ALA A 203 0.27 4.55 -8.73
CA ALA A 203 1.53 4.76 -9.46
C ALA A 203 2.77 4.51 -8.57
N LEU A 204 2.67 4.77 -7.26
CA LEU A 204 3.72 4.43 -6.30
C LEU A 204 3.76 2.93 -5.96
N MET A 205 2.62 2.22 -5.99
CA MET A 205 2.56 0.77 -5.77
C MET A 205 3.15 -0.06 -6.91
N GLU A 206 3.02 0.37 -8.17
CA GLU A 206 3.50 -0.39 -9.33
C GLU A 206 5.00 -0.71 -9.24
N GLY A 207 5.40 -1.96 -9.43
CA GLY A 207 6.81 -2.34 -9.26
C GLY A 207 7.23 -2.57 -7.81
N VAL A 208 6.29 -2.52 -6.85
CA VAL A 208 6.52 -2.81 -5.43
C VAL A 208 5.53 -3.83 -4.91
N ILE A 209 4.25 -3.68 -5.25
CA ILE A 209 3.18 -4.63 -4.92
C ILE A 209 3.10 -5.69 -6.03
N ASP A 210 3.16 -6.96 -5.64
CA ASP A 210 3.11 -8.09 -6.56
C ASP A 210 1.67 -8.54 -6.82
N LEU A 211 0.84 -8.58 -5.77
CA LEU A 211 -0.57 -8.99 -5.82
C LEU A 211 -1.46 -7.93 -5.16
N TYR A 212 -2.48 -7.50 -5.88
CA TYR A 212 -3.54 -6.63 -5.37
C TYR A 212 -4.73 -7.49 -4.96
N LEU A 213 -5.20 -7.30 -3.72
CA LEU A 213 -6.28 -8.06 -3.12
C LEU A 213 -7.40 -7.13 -2.62
N PRO A 214 -8.21 -6.52 -3.52
CA PRO A 214 -9.31 -5.67 -3.10
C PRO A 214 -10.51 -6.48 -2.60
N ASP A 215 -11.04 -6.06 -1.45
CA ASP A 215 -12.37 -6.43 -0.97
C ASP A 215 -13.44 -5.63 -1.72
N TRP A 216 -14.03 -6.25 -2.73
CA TRP A 216 -15.20 -5.76 -3.47
C TRP A 216 -16.47 -6.02 -2.66
N LYS A 217 -16.99 -4.96 -2.04
CA LYS A 217 -18.10 -5.01 -1.08
C LYS A 217 -19.46 -4.70 -1.71
N TYR A 218 -19.51 -3.82 -2.71
CA TYR A 218 -20.76 -3.30 -3.25
C TYR A 218 -20.71 -3.08 -4.77
N GLY A 219 -21.85 -3.17 -5.43
CA GLY A 219 -22.09 -2.78 -6.82
C GLY A 219 -22.80 -1.44 -6.97
N THR A 220 -23.26 -0.82 -5.87
CA THR A 220 -23.91 0.49 -5.87
C THR A 220 -23.41 1.39 -4.73
N ASP A 221 -23.36 2.70 -4.98
CA ASP A 221 -22.89 3.68 -3.98
C ASP A 221 -23.84 3.82 -2.79
N ARG A 222 -25.14 3.56 -2.98
CA ARG A 222 -26.13 3.59 -1.89
C ARG A 222 -25.71 2.66 -0.74
N CYS A 223 -25.26 1.45 -1.06
CA CYS A 223 -24.90 0.48 -0.03
C CYS A 223 -23.59 0.84 0.66
N SER A 224 -22.61 1.39 -0.08
CA SER A 224 -21.36 1.83 0.52
C SER A 224 -21.54 3.04 1.44
N GLU A 225 -22.43 3.97 1.10
CA GLU A 225 -22.77 5.10 1.98
C GLU A 225 -23.45 4.62 3.26
N GLN A 226 -24.44 3.73 3.14
CA GLN A 226 -25.22 3.24 4.29
C GLN A 226 -24.43 2.33 5.21
N HIS A 227 -23.61 1.43 4.66
CA HIS A 227 -22.96 0.36 5.43
C HIS A 227 -21.47 0.59 5.66
N SER A 228 -20.82 1.48 4.91
CA SER A 228 -19.38 1.77 5.05
C SER A 228 -19.05 3.25 5.24
N ALA A 229 -20.06 4.14 5.26
CA ALA A 229 -19.90 5.58 5.32
C ALA A 229 -18.89 6.09 4.27
N PHE A 230 -19.02 5.59 3.03
CA PHE A 230 -18.12 5.89 1.92
C PHE A 230 -18.90 6.18 0.63
N PRO A 231 -18.83 7.41 0.09
CA PRO A 231 -19.50 7.79 -1.16
C PRO A 231 -18.68 7.38 -2.40
N ASN A 232 -19.31 7.38 -3.58
CA ASN A 232 -18.66 7.14 -4.89
C ASN A 232 -17.80 5.85 -4.93
N TYR A 233 -18.27 4.80 -4.26
CA TYR A 233 -17.54 3.54 -4.13
C TYR A 233 -17.32 2.84 -5.46
N TRP A 234 -18.35 2.81 -6.32
CA TRP A 234 -18.26 2.11 -7.60
C TRP A 234 -17.13 2.67 -8.46
N GLN A 235 -17.12 4.00 -8.67
CA GLN A 235 -16.09 4.67 -9.46
C GLN A 235 -14.70 4.51 -8.84
N THR A 236 -14.61 4.59 -7.51
CA THR A 236 -13.35 4.40 -6.77
C THR A 236 -12.80 3.00 -7.01
N LEU A 237 -13.62 1.97 -6.83
CA LEU A 237 -13.21 0.58 -6.98
C LEU A 237 -12.91 0.23 -8.44
N GLU A 238 -13.70 0.71 -9.39
CA GLU A 238 -13.46 0.51 -10.83
C GLU A 238 -12.09 1.08 -11.23
N THR A 239 -11.78 2.30 -10.78
CA THR A 239 -10.47 2.94 -11.03
C THR A 239 -9.33 2.09 -10.45
N PHE A 240 -9.50 1.61 -9.22
CA PHE A 240 -8.51 0.76 -8.55
C PHE A 240 -8.29 -0.55 -9.31
N VAL A 241 -9.36 -1.31 -9.56
CA VAL A 241 -9.32 -2.65 -10.17
C VAL A 241 -8.73 -2.59 -11.58
N THR A 242 -9.20 -1.65 -12.41
CA THR A 242 -8.73 -1.50 -13.79
C THR A 242 -7.26 -1.07 -13.87
N THR A 243 -6.79 -0.32 -12.88
CA THR A 243 -5.39 0.10 -12.79
C THR A 243 -4.50 -1.02 -12.24
N ALA A 244 -4.92 -1.68 -11.15
CA ALA A 244 -4.21 -2.77 -10.49
C ALA A 244 -3.98 -3.96 -11.43
N ALA A 245 -5.00 -4.33 -12.23
CA ALA A 245 -4.92 -5.40 -13.22
C ALA A 245 -3.84 -5.18 -14.31
N ARG A 246 -3.28 -3.97 -14.43
CA ARG A 246 -2.20 -3.62 -15.37
C ARG A 246 -0.83 -3.55 -14.70
N GLN A 247 -0.76 -3.65 -13.37
CA GLN A 247 0.45 -3.41 -12.57
C GLN A 247 0.99 -4.69 -11.90
N GLY A 248 0.11 -5.62 -11.57
CA GLY A 248 0.47 -6.90 -10.95
C GLY A 248 -0.67 -7.91 -11.07
N ASP A 249 -0.57 -9.00 -10.32
CA ASP A 249 -1.65 -9.96 -10.24
C ASP A 249 -2.81 -9.36 -9.43
N LEU A 250 -4.03 -9.82 -9.73
CA LEU A 250 -5.25 -9.33 -9.10
C LEU A 250 -6.08 -10.51 -8.61
N LEU A 251 -6.39 -10.51 -7.32
CA LEU A 251 -7.32 -11.44 -6.69
C LEU A 251 -8.44 -10.62 -6.05
N ILE A 252 -9.70 -10.81 -6.46
CA ILE A 252 -10.82 -10.02 -5.93
C ILE A 252 -11.53 -10.83 -4.86
N ARG A 253 -11.67 -10.25 -3.66
CA ARG A 253 -12.53 -10.81 -2.62
C ARG A 253 -13.91 -10.18 -2.71
N HIS A 254 -14.92 -10.97 -3.05
CA HIS A 254 -16.31 -10.48 -3.08
C HIS A 254 -17.03 -10.81 -1.77
N LEU A 255 -17.52 -9.78 -1.09
CA LEU A 255 -18.28 -9.95 0.14
C LEU A 255 -19.77 -10.14 -0.18
N VAL A 256 -20.28 -11.33 0.06
CA VAL A 256 -21.72 -11.62 -0.07
C VAL A 256 -22.43 -11.18 1.22
N MET A 257 -23.25 -10.13 1.12
CA MET A 257 -24.06 -9.64 2.25
C MET A 257 -25.51 -10.13 2.15
N PRO A 258 -26.01 -10.87 3.16
CA PRO A 258 -27.40 -11.32 3.17
C PRO A 258 -28.39 -10.15 3.08
N GLY A 259 -29.37 -10.24 2.18
CA GLY A 259 -30.38 -9.19 1.97
C GLY A 259 -29.95 -8.04 1.06
N HIS A 260 -28.72 -8.06 0.55
CA HIS A 260 -28.13 -7.00 -0.26
C HIS A 260 -27.80 -7.47 -1.69
N LEU A 261 -28.68 -8.28 -2.30
CA LEU A 261 -28.46 -8.85 -3.65
C LEU A 261 -28.45 -7.83 -4.80
N VAL A 262 -28.90 -6.60 -4.53
CA VAL A 262 -28.90 -5.47 -5.46
C VAL A 262 -27.78 -4.46 -5.14
N CYS A 263 -27.03 -4.73 -4.06
CA CYS A 263 -25.66 -4.31 -3.90
C CYS A 263 -24.77 -5.37 -4.57
#